data_AF-A0A3B8R4P3-F1
#
_entry.id   AF-A0A3B8R4P3-F1
#
_cell.length_a   1.000
_cell.length_b   1.000
_cell.length_c   1.000
_cell.angle_alpha   90.00
_cell.angle_beta   90.00
_cell.angle_gamma   90.00
#
_symmetry.space_group_name_H-M   'P 1'
#
loop_
_entity.id
_entity.type
_entity.pdbx_description
1 polymer ?
#
loop_
_entity_poly.entity_id
_entity_poly.type
_entity_poly.pdbx_seq_one_letter_code
_entity_poly.pdbx_strand_id
1 'polypeptide(L)'
;MTEDTSFWSRTRNFFGKSELPQLLGTSLTTLRNQGFLPQDFIEYEIAWKDIEYSTDALIDFGFTYDHMLTMGFQPDHFKNFEWRHYKKLKINADRMIEACMTIHDLNDLGLTPQQLHQLKWTWGKMVAIGGTKENIKLSTADRNLYFEQKTTQVAQKIGSFVF
;
A
#
# COMPACT_ATOMS: atom_id res chain seq x y z
N MET A 1 -16.54 -3.23 -50.19
CA MET A 1 -17.48 -2.65 -49.20
C MET A 1 -17.08 -3.15 -47.82
N THR A 2 -16.09 -2.55 -47.15
CA THR A 2 -15.64 -2.96 -45.80
C THR A 2 -14.91 -1.81 -45.10
N GLU A 3 -15.55 -0.66 -44.89
CA GLU A 3 -14.93 0.44 -44.13
C GLU A 3 -15.97 1.23 -43.32
N ASP A 4 -16.70 0.59 -42.40
CA ASP A 4 -17.60 1.35 -41.51
C ASP A 4 -17.81 0.75 -40.10
N THR A 5 -16.92 -0.14 -39.65
CA THR A 5 -16.96 -0.65 -38.26
C THR A 5 -15.95 0.03 -37.33
N SER A 6 -15.00 0.82 -37.85
CA SER A 6 -13.89 1.35 -37.04
C SER A 6 -14.21 2.67 -36.31
N PHE A 7 -15.15 3.47 -36.82
CA PHE A 7 -15.44 4.79 -36.24
C PHE A 7 -16.34 4.70 -35.01
N TRP A 8 -17.44 3.93 -35.08
CA TRP A 8 -18.34 3.68 -33.94
C TRP A 8 -17.70 2.86 -32.81
N SER A 9 -16.73 2.00 -33.13
CA SER A 9 -15.96 1.26 -32.12
C SER A 9 -15.04 2.17 -31.30
N ARG A 10 -14.52 3.24 -31.91
CA ARG A 10 -13.64 4.21 -31.25
C ARG A 10 -14.41 5.23 -30.42
N THR A 11 -15.61 5.64 -30.84
CA THR A 11 -16.46 6.56 -30.06
C THR A 11 -17.18 5.90 -28.89
N ARG A 12 -17.44 4.59 -28.93
CA ARG A 12 -18.01 3.88 -27.77
C ARG A 12 -17.10 3.91 -26.53
N ASN A 13 -15.79 3.94 -26.74
CA ASN A 13 -14.78 4.04 -25.68
C ASN A 13 -14.73 5.42 -24.99
N PHE A 14 -15.30 6.46 -25.61
CA PHE A 14 -15.36 7.81 -25.03
C PHE A 14 -16.70 8.09 -24.34
N PHE A 15 -17.80 7.53 -24.83
CA PHE A 15 -19.14 7.77 -24.26
C PHE A 15 -19.55 6.82 -23.13
N GLY A 16 -18.88 5.67 -22.97
CA GLY A 16 -19.19 4.72 -21.88
C GLY A 16 -18.50 5.02 -20.54
N LYS A 17 -17.47 5.86 -20.53
CA LYS A 17 -16.64 6.04 -19.33
C LYS A 17 -17.29 6.96 -18.28
N SER A 18 -18.16 7.89 -18.70
CA SER A 18 -18.84 8.85 -17.81
C SER A 18 -19.82 8.21 -16.80
N GLU A 19 -20.04 6.90 -16.87
CA GLU A 19 -20.94 6.16 -15.98
C GLU A 19 -20.20 5.36 -14.90
N LEU A 20 -18.85 5.43 -14.80
CA LEU A 20 -18.09 4.66 -13.80
C LEU A 20 -18.67 4.79 -12.37
N PRO A 21 -18.99 6.01 -11.86
CA PRO A 21 -19.58 6.16 -10.53
C PRO A 21 -20.94 5.47 -10.37
N GLN A 22 -21.72 5.37 -11.44
CA GLN A 22 -23.03 4.68 -11.44
C GLN A 22 -22.86 3.16 -11.53
N LEU A 23 -21.73 2.70 -12.06
CA LEU A 23 -21.39 1.30 -12.22
C LEU A 23 -20.60 0.71 -11.03
N LEU A 24 -20.26 1.51 -10.00
CA LEU A 24 -19.58 1.06 -8.77
C LEU A 24 -20.39 0.00 -7.97
N GLY A 25 -21.65 -0.23 -8.32
CA GLY A 25 -22.48 -1.34 -7.80
C GLY A 25 -22.45 -2.62 -8.65
N THR A 26 -21.82 -2.60 -9.83
CA THR A 26 -21.68 -3.78 -10.71
C THR A 26 -20.41 -4.57 -10.40
N SER A 27 -20.24 -5.80 -10.90
CA SER A 27 -19.03 -6.57 -10.62
C SER A 27 -17.78 -5.97 -11.30
N LEU A 28 -16.62 -5.97 -10.62
CA LEU A 28 -15.32 -5.57 -11.21
C LEU A 28 -14.98 -6.34 -12.49
N THR A 29 -15.47 -7.57 -12.62
CA THR A 29 -15.35 -8.37 -13.86
C THR A 29 -16.10 -7.75 -15.03
N THR A 30 -17.27 -7.15 -14.78
CA THR A 30 -18.06 -6.45 -15.80
C THR A 30 -17.35 -5.16 -16.22
N LEU A 31 -16.82 -4.40 -15.25
CA LEU A 31 -16.03 -3.19 -15.53
C LEU A 31 -14.79 -3.53 -16.37
N ARG A 32 -14.09 -4.62 -16.05
CA ARG A 32 -12.95 -5.10 -16.85
C ARG A 32 -13.38 -5.44 -18.28
N ASN A 33 -14.48 -6.15 -18.45
CA ASN A 33 -14.99 -6.54 -19.77
C ASN A 33 -15.45 -5.33 -20.60
N GLN A 34 -15.87 -4.25 -19.94
CA GLN A 34 -16.19 -2.96 -20.56
C GLN A 34 -14.93 -2.15 -20.92
N GLY A 35 -13.74 -2.58 -20.49
CA GLY A 35 -12.47 -1.94 -20.81
C GLY A 35 -12.02 -0.89 -19.79
N PHE A 36 -12.64 -0.83 -18.62
CA PHE A 36 -12.17 0.04 -17.54
C PHE A 36 -10.86 -0.45 -16.95
N LEU A 37 -9.99 0.51 -16.65
CA LEU A 37 -8.70 0.34 -16.02
C LEU A 37 -8.70 0.99 -14.63
N PRO A 38 -7.81 0.57 -13.72
CA PRO A 38 -7.66 1.21 -12.41
C PRO A 38 -7.42 2.72 -12.49
N GLN A 39 -6.73 3.19 -13.53
CA GLN A 39 -6.47 4.62 -13.75
C GLN A 39 -7.74 5.40 -14.04
N ASP A 40 -8.75 4.80 -14.68
CA ASP A 40 -10.01 5.49 -14.95
C ASP A 40 -10.67 5.90 -13.62
N PHE A 41 -10.57 5.08 -12.56
CA PHE A 41 -11.15 5.43 -11.26
C PHE A 41 -10.53 6.69 -10.65
N ILE A 42 -9.24 6.94 -10.93
CA ILE A 42 -8.54 8.16 -10.53
C ILE A 42 -9.02 9.34 -11.36
N GLU A 43 -9.20 9.14 -12.67
CA GLU A 43 -9.73 10.17 -13.59
C GLU A 43 -11.16 10.59 -13.22
N TYR A 44 -11.96 9.66 -12.71
CA TYR A 44 -13.31 9.93 -12.18
C TYR A 44 -13.32 10.46 -10.73
N GLU A 45 -12.15 10.73 -10.15
CA GLU A 45 -12.00 11.25 -8.77
C GLU A 45 -12.75 10.42 -7.71
N ILE A 46 -12.86 9.12 -7.93
CA ILE A 46 -13.54 8.22 -6.99
C ILE A 46 -12.67 8.08 -5.75
N ALA A 47 -13.22 8.39 -4.58
CA ALA A 47 -12.49 8.22 -3.34
C ALA A 47 -12.40 6.72 -3.00
N TRP A 48 -11.27 6.31 -2.43
CA TRP A 48 -11.05 4.91 -2.04
C TRP A 48 -12.14 4.37 -1.10
N LYS A 49 -12.67 5.24 -0.21
CA LYS A 49 -13.75 4.91 0.72
C LYS A 49 -15.07 4.55 0.03
N ASP A 50 -15.29 5.00 -1.20
CA ASP A 50 -16.53 4.79 -1.96
C ASP A 50 -16.47 3.47 -2.76
N ILE A 51 -15.33 2.78 -2.72
CA ILE A 51 -15.14 1.48 -3.35
C ILE A 51 -15.59 0.38 -2.39
N GLU A 52 -16.72 -0.26 -2.69
CA GLU A 52 -17.30 -1.32 -1.85
C GLU A 52 -16.80 -2.75 -2.21
N TYR A 53 -15.78 -2.87 -3.06
CA TYR A 53 -15.25 -4.17 -3.47
C TYR A 53 -14.25 -4.76 -2.47
N SER A 54 -14.11 -6.09 -2.50
CA SER A 54 -13.07 -6.77 -1.73
C SER A 54 -11.67 -6.40 -2.21
N THR A 55 -10.73 -6.35 -1.27
CA THR A 55 -9.33 -6.00 -1.53
C THR A 55 -8.66 -6.98 -2.50
N ASP A 56 -8.98 -8.28 -2.39
CA ASP A 56 -8.56 -9.29 -3.37
C ASP A 56 -9.04 -8.96 -4.78
N ALA A 57 -10.33 -8.60 -4.95
CA ALA A 57 -10.88 -8.30 -6.26
C ALA A 57 -10.25 -7.04 -6.87
N LEU A 58 -9.91 -6.04 -6.06
CA LEU A 58 -9.21 -4.83 -6.52
C LEU A 58 -7.78 -5.12 -6.96
N ILE A 59 -7.05 -5.94 -6.20
CA ILE A 59 -5.70 -6.35 -6.58
C ILE A 59 -5.73 -7.20 -7.85
N ASP A 60 -6.67 -8.14 -7.94
CA ASP A 60 -6.86 -8.98 -9.13
C ASP A 60 -7.32 -8.14 -10.32
N PHE A 61 -8.07 -7.06 -10.10
CA PHE A 61 -8.46 -6.08 -11.12
C PHE A 61 -7.23 -5.35 -11.70
N GLY A 62 -6.19 -5.14 -10.90
CA GLY A 62 -4.93 -4.50 -11.28
C GLY A 62 -4.60 -3.24 -10.50
N PHE A 63 -5.29 -2.97 -9.40
CA PHE A 63 -4.97 -1.82 -8.54
C PHE A 63 -3.58 -1.98 -7.92
N THR A 64 -2.78 -0.92 -8.02
CA THR A 64 -1.47 -0.80 -7.39
C THR A 64 -1.59 0.09 -6.16
N TYR A 65 -0.60 0.01 -5.27
CA TYR A 65 -0.56 0.89 -4.09
C TYR A 65 -0.57 2.38 -4.47
N ASP A 66 0.14 2.77 -5.53
CA ASP A 66 0.19 4.16 -6.00
C ASP A 66 -1.20 4.65 -6.46
N HIS A 67 -2.00 3.79 -7.09
CA HIS A 67 -3.39 4.12 -7.43
C HIS A 67 -4.23 4.36 -6.17
N MET A 68 -4.11 3.47 -5.18
CA MET A 68 -4.84 3.60 -3.91
C MET A 68 -4.50 4.93 -3.21
N LEU A 69 -3.21 5.25 -3.11
CA LEU A 69 -2.75 6.49 -2.48
C LEU A 69 -3.30 7.73 -3.19
N THR A 70 -3.33 7.72 -4.53
CA THR A 70 -3.90 8.81 -5.34
C THR A 70 -5.40 8.97 -5.12
N MET A 71 -6.11 7.87 -4.85
CA MET A 71 -7.55 7.87 -4.53
C MET A 71 -7.86 8.24 -3.06
N GLY A 72 -6.86 8.64 -2.28
CA GLY A 72 -7.03 9.05 -0.89
C GLY A 72 -7.03 7.89 0.11
N PHE A 73 -6.25 6.83 -0.15
CA PHE A 73 -6.09 5.72 0.79
C PHE A 73 -5.52 6.18 2.14
N GLN A 74 -6.27 5.92 3.21
CA GLN A 74 -5.93 6.26 4.59
C GLN A 74 -5.38 5.06 5.40
N PRO A 75 -4.68 5.33 6.52
CA PRO A 75 -4.13 4.28 7.38
C PRO A 75 -5.15 3.26 7.90
N ASP A 76 -6.38 3.70 8.18
CA ASP A 76 -7.45 2.81 8.66
C ASP A 76 -7.79 1.69 7.67
N HIS A 77 -7.59 1.91 6.37
CA HIS A 77 -7.86 0.90 5.36
C HIS A 77 -6.84 -0.24 5.35
N PHE A 78 -5.66 -0.05 5.94
CA PHE A 78 -4.69 -1.14 6.13
C PHE A 78 -5.23 -2.23 7.07
N LYS A 79 -6.22 -1.93 7.92
CA LYS A 79 -6.88 -2.92 8.79
C LYS A 79 -7.66 -3.96 7.98
N ASN A 80 -8.12 -3.59 6.78
CA ASN A 80 -8.83 -4.50 5.87
C ASN A 80 -7.87 -5.35 5.03
N PHE A 81 -6.55 -5.18 5.17
CA PHE A 81 -5.56 -5.92 4.40
C PHE A 81 -5.04 -7.13 5.17
N GLU A 82 -5.12 -8.30 4.57
CA GLU A 82 -4.36 -9.47 5.02
C GLU A 82 -2.87 -9.35 4.69
N TRP A 83 -2.04 -10.10 5.42
CA TRP A 83 -0.60 -10.17 5.19
C TRP A 83 -0.20 -10.49 3.75
N ARG A 84 -1.03 -11.26 3.02
CA ARG A 84 -0.79 -11.59 1.60
C ARG A 84 -0.84 -10.35 0.71
N HIS A 85 -1.73 -9.39 1.01
CA HIS A 85 -1.89 -8.15 0.26
C HIS A 85 -0.67 -7.25 0.38
N TYR A 86 -0.06 -7.17 1.58
CA TYR A 86 1.19 -6.42 1.79
C TYR A 86 2.31 -6.90 0.85
N LYS A 87 2.43 -8.22 0.67
CA LYS A 87 3.42 -8.81 -0.25
C LYS A 87 3.08 -8.55 -1.72
N LYS A 88 1.82 -8.73 -2.12
CA LYS A 88 1.37 -8.48 -3.50
C LYS A 88 1.58 -7.01 -3.91
N LEU A 89 1.22 -6.07 -3.02
CA LEU A 89 1.30 -4.63 -3.24
C LEU A 89 2.69 -4.05 -2.94
N LYS A 90 3.65 -4.87 -2.51
CA LYS A 90 5.02 -4.47 -2.14
C LYS A 90 5.03 -3.28 -1.16
N ILE A 91 4.10 -3.30 -0.20
CA ILE A 91 3.99 -2.24 0.80
C ILE A 91 5.21 -2.33 1.72
N ASN A 92 5.89 -1.19 1.87
CA ASN A 92 7.03 -1.02 2.78
C ASN A 92 6.71 0.08 3.79
N ALA A 93 7.55 0.20 4.83
CA ALA A 93 7.46 1.28 5.82
C ALA A 93 7.43 2.67 5.18
N ASP A 94 8.20 2.92 4.12
CA ASP A 94 8.21 4.23 3.44
C ASP A 94 6.86 4.56 2.80
N ARG A 95 6.25 3.57 2.12
CA ARG A 95 4.91 3.69 1.54
C ARG A 95 3.85 3.93 2.60
N MET A 96 3.96 3.19 3.70
CA MET A 96 3.13 3.36 4.87
C MET A 96 3.21 4.78 5.47
N ILE A 97 4.40 5.40 5.48
CA ILE A 97 4.61 6.79 5.90
C ILE A 97 4.02 7.77 4.88
N GLU A 98 4.14 7.49 3.57
CA GLU A 98 3.48 8.26 2.49
C GLU A 98 1.95 8.29 2.66
N ALA A 99 1.35 7.21 3.20
CA ALA A 99 -0.06 7.14 3.56
C ALA A 99 -0.45 7.97 4.80
N CYS A 100 0.47 8.79 5.33
CA CYS A 100 0.29 9.57 6.56
C CYS A 100 -0.02 8.72 7.81
N MET A 101 0.54 7.51 7.90
CA MET A 101 0.29 6.64 9.04
C MET A 101 0.99 7.11 10.31
N THR A 102 0.26 7.11 11.42
CA THR A 102 0.76 7.46 12.76
C THR A 102 1.15 6.22 13.56
N ILE A 103 1.85 6.41 14.69
CA ILE A 103 2.17 5.30 15.58
C ILE A 103 0.93 4.65 16.20
N HIS A 104 -0.15 5.41 16.41
CA HIS A 104 -1.40 4.87 16.94
C HIS A 104 -2.02 3.89 15.94
N ASP A 105 -2.07 4.27 14.66
CA ASP A 105 -2.57 3.40 13.58
C ASP A 105 -1.71 2.14 13.45
N LEU A 106 -0.39 2.28 13.56
CA LEU A 106 0.54 1.14 13.50
C LEU A 106 0.33 0.16 14.67
N ASN A 107 0.04 0.66 15.86
CA ASN A 107 -0.31 -0.16 17.01
C ASN A 107 -1.68 -0.83 16.86
N ASP A 108 -2.64 -0.15 16.24
CA ASP A 108 -3.97 -0.68 15.98
C ASP A 108 -3.98 -1.77 14.91
N LEU A 109 -3.04 -1.72 13.96
CA LEU A 109 -2.81 -2.79 12.99
C LEU A 109 -2.34 -4.09 13.65
N GLY A 110 -1.83 -4.05 14.88
CA GLY A 110 -1.44 -5.24 15.63
C GLY A 110 -0.33 -6.06 14.96
N LEU A 111 0.50 -5.45 14.12
CA LEU A 111 1.56 -6.14 13.39
C LEU A 111 2.62 -6.68 14.36
N THR A 112 3.04 -7.92 14.12
CA THR A 112 4.11 -8.54 14.91
C THR A 112 5.46 -7.87 14.63
N PRO A 113 6.41 -7.89 15.58
CA PRO A 113 7.75 -7.34 15.38
C PRO A 113 8.46 -7.92 14.13
N GLN A 114 8.27 -9.21 13.86
CA GLN A 114 8.80 -9.89 12.69
C GLN A 114 8.24 -9.31 11.38
N GLN A 115 6.93 -9.04 11.34
CA GLN A 115 6.28 -8.43 10.18
C GLN A 115 6.74 -6.98 9.98
N LEU A 116 6.88 -6.21 11.05
CA LEU A 116 7.44 -4.85 10.98
C LEU A 116 8.86 -4.86 10.40
N HIS A 117 9.70 -5.80 10.85
CA HIS A 117 11.03 -5.98 10.28
C HIS A 117 10.99 -6.37 8.79
N GLN A 118 10.07 -7.26 8.37
CA GLN A 118 9.88 -7.62 6.96
C GLN A 118 9.41 -6.43 6.10
N LEU A 119 8.64 -5.52 6.66
CA LEU A 119 8.21 -4.26 6.01
C LEU A 119 9.30 -3.19 6.00
N LYS A 120 10.52 -3.50 6.47
CA LYS A 120 11.66 -2.57 6.58
C LYS A 120 11.38 -1.38 7.51
N TRP A 121 10.55 -1.59 8.54
CA TRP A 121 10.46 -0.63 9.63
C TRP A 121 11.77 -0.59 10.40
N THR A 122 12.21 0.63 10.73
CA THR A 122 13.37 0.87 11.58
C THR A 122 12.96 1.80 12.71
N TRP A 123 13.74 1.82 13.79
CA TRP A 123 13.47 2.70 14.92
C TRP A 123 13.42 4.18 14.50
N GLY A 124 14.32 4.63 13.62
CA GLY A 124 14.30 6.00 13.10
C GLY A 124 13.00 6.36 12.38
N LYS A 125 12.46 5.43 11.58
CA LYS A 125 11.16 5.60 10.91
C LYS A 125 10.00 5.63 11.90
N MET A 126 10.03 4.77 12.93
CA MET A 126 9.03 4.78 14.00
C MET A 126 9.03 6.11 14.76
N VAL A 127 10.21 6.67 15.05
CA VAL A 127 10.32 7.99 15.70
C VAL A 127 9.78 9.10 14.79
N ALA A 128 10.03 9.02 13.48
CA ALA A 128 9.53 10.00 12.51
C ALA A 128 7.99 10.09 12.47
N ILE A 129 7.28 8.99 12.74
CA ILE A 129 5.80 8.95 12.84
C ILE A 129 5.27 9.20 14.25
N GLY A 130 6.10 9.70 15.17
CA GLY A 130 5.73 10.02 16.55
C GLY A 130 5.85 8.85 17.54
N GLY A 131 6.55 7.78 17.17
CA GLY A 131 6.77 6.63 18.03
C GLY A 131 7.77 6.89 19.15
N THR A 132 7.35 6.64 20.39
CA THR A 132 8.21 6.65 21.58
C THR A 132 8.31 5.24 22.18
N LYS A 133 9.31 5.03 23.05
CA LYS A 133 9.47 3.74 23.78
C LYS A 133 8.25 3.37 24.64
N GLU A 134 7.36 4.30 24.93
CA GLU A 134 6.15 4.04 25.71
C GLU A 134 4.95 3.77 24.80
N ASN A 135 4.89 4.43 23.64
CA ASN A 135 3.73 4.36 22.76
C ASN A 135 3.68 3.09 21.92
N ILE A 136 4.81 2.45 21.61
CA ILE A 136 4.81 1.28 20.73
C ILE A 136 4.50 0.01 21.53
N LYS A 137 3.49 -0.76 21.12
CA LYS A 137 3.13 -2.07 21.72
C LYS A 137 4.11 -3.18 21.32
N LEU A 138 5.40 -2.96 21.59
CA LEU A 138 6.48 -3.92 21.36
C LEU A 138 7.10 -4.29 22.70
N SER A 139 7.32 -5.59 22.92
CA SER A 139 8.08 -6.08 24.07
C SER A 139 9.52 -5.57 24.02
N THR A 140 10.09 -5.27 25.18
CA THR A 140 11.49 -4.85 25.32
C THR A 140 12.46 -5.86 24.67
N ALA A 141 12.14 -7.16 24.73
CA ALA A 141 12.95 -8.20 24.09
C ALA A 141 12.94 -8.12 22.55
N ASP A 142 11.77 -7.88 21.95
CA ASP A 142 11.62 -7.78 20.50
C ASP A 142 12.22 -6.49 19.94
N ARG A 143 12.14 -5.41 20.73
CA ARG A 143 12.85 -4.16 20.41
C ARG A 143 14.33 -4.39 20.30
N ASN A 144 14.92 -5.10 21.26
CA ASN A 144 16.36 -5.34 21.26
C ASN A 144 16.80 -6.32 20.16
N LEU A 145 15.92 -7.25 19.76
CA LEU A 145 16.21 -8.25 18.75
C LEU A 145 16.14 -7.69 17.31
N TYR A 146 15.15 -6.83 17.02
CA TYR A 146 14.87 -6.37 15.65
C TYR A 146 15.20 -4.89 15.39
N PHE A 147 15.23 -4.04 16.43
CA PHE A 147 15.27 -2.58 16.27
C PHE A 147 16.42 -1.88 17.00
N GLU A 148 16.93 -2.43 18.11
CA GLU A 148 18.22 -2.00 18.62
C GLU A 148 19.28 -2.51 17.67
N GLN A 149 19.92 -1.56 16.98
CA GLN A 149 21.21 -1.82 16.41
C GLN A 149 22.07 -2.38 17.53
N LYS A 150 22.47 -3.65 17.42
CA LYS A 150 23.75 -4.03 18.00
C LYS A 150 24.72 -3.00 17.45
N THR A 151 25.12 -2.05 18.27
CA THR A 151 26.42 -1.39 18.19
C THR A 151 27.49 -2.47 18.41
N THR A 152 27.49 -3.52 17.60
CA THR A 152 28.73 -4.22 17.30
C THR A 152 29.40 -3.34 16.27
N GLN A 153 29.95 -2.24 16.77
CA GLN A 153 31.20 -1.73 16.25
C GLN A 153 32.16 -2.91 16.28
N VAL A 154 32.21 -3.70 15.20
CA VAL A 154 33.46 -4.30 14.80
C VAL A 154 34.27 -3.15 14.21
N ALA A 155 34.66 -2.21 15.08
CA ALA A 155 35.86 -1.44 14.85
C ALA A 155 36.96 -2.49 14.84
N GLN A 156 37.24 -3.05 13.66
CA GLN A 156 38.47 -3.76 13.42
C GLN A 156 39.57 -2.76 13.77
N LYS A 157 40.07 -2.83 15.00
CA LYS A 157 41.41 -2.36 15.32
C LYS A 157 42.30 -3.16 14.39
N ILE A 158 42.59 -2.59 13.22
CA ILE A 158 43.68 -3.01 12.36
C ILE A 158 44.91 -2.77 13.24
N GLY A 159 45.33 -3.83 13.92
CA GLY A 159 46.59 -3.85 14.64
C GLY A 159 47.67 -3.55 13.61
N SER A 160 48.26 -2.36 13.70
CA SER A 160 49.49 -2.02 13.01
C SER A 160 50.59 -2.95 13.54
N PHE A 161 50.76 -4.10 12.87
CA PHE A 161 51.94 -4.92 13.07
C PHE A 161 53.10 -4.24 12.36
N VAL A 162 53.97 -3.63 13.17
CA VAL A 162 55.31 -3.20 12.78
C VAL A 162 56.16 -4.47 12.72
N PHE A 163 56.76 -4.72 11.54
CA PHE A 163 57.88 -5.63 11.36
C PHE A 163 59.13 -4.81 11.05
#